data_AF-A0A7X6N1Y1-F1
#
_entry.id   AF-A0A7X6N1Y1-F1
#
_cell.length_a   1.000
_cell.length_b   1.000
_cell.length_c   1.000
_cell.angle_alpha   90.00
_cell.angle_beta   90.00
_cell.angle_gamma   90.00
#
_symmetry.space_group_name_H-M   'P 1'
#
loop_
_entity.id
_entity.type
_entity.pdbx_description
1 polymer ?
#
loop_
_entity_poly.entity_id
_entity_poly.type
_entity_poly.pdbx_seq_one_letter_code
_entity_poly.pdbx_strand_id
1 'polypeptide(L)'
;MLLNMESLTMFAHHKGGGSSANGRDSAGRRLGTKVADGQSLTAGSIIYRQRGTHIYPGVNVRRGNDDTLYAVADGVVKFERKGRDKRQVSVYTREQYNAIIAK
;
A
#
# COMPACT_ATOMS: atom_id res chain seq x y z
N MET A 1 -47.07 49.55 -35.33
CA MET A 1 -47.03 48.57 -36.44
C MET A 1 -45.59 48.51 -36.92
N LEU A 2 -44.83 47.42 -36.92
CA LEU A 2 -45.09 46.00 -36.68
C LEU A 2 -43.77 45.41 -36.16
N LEU A 3 -43.83 44.67 -35.06
CA LEU A 3 -42.78 43.76 -34.61
C LEU A 3 -43.04 42.39 -35.26
N ASN A 4 -42.01 41.76 -35.83
CA ASN A 4 -41.85 40.31 -36.04
C ASN A 4 -40.48 40.16 -36.73
N MET A 5 -39.36 39.86 -36.06
CA MET A 5 -39.07 38.74 -35.15
C MET A 5 -39.16 37.37 -35.85
N GLU A 6 -38.53 37.24 -37.01
CA GLU A 6 -38.36 35.97 -37.74
C GLU A 6 -36.87 35.76 -38.07
N SER A 7 -36.02 35.65 -37.05
CA SER A 7 -34.68 35.04 -37.21
C SER A 7 -34.09 34.59 -35.87
N LEU A 8 -34.83 33.78 -35.13
CA LEU A 8 -34.23 32.99 -34.05
C LEU A 8 -34.30 31.52 -34.45
N THR A 9 -33.31 31.13 -35.25
CA THR A 9 -32.88 29.76 -35.50
C THR A 9 -32.76 29.02 -34.17
N MET A 10 -33.82 28.29 -33.80
CA MET A 10 -33.92 27.53 -32.55
C MET A 10 -33.23 26.15 -32.67
N PHE A 11 -31.99 26.13 -33.17
CA PHE A 11 -31.16 24.93 -33.17
C PHE A 11 -29.78 25.23 -32.60
N ALA A 12 -29.74 25.47 -31.30
CA ALA A 12 -28.50 25.43 -30.54
C ALA A 12 -28.70 24.64 -29.24
N HIS A 13 -29.00 23.34 -29.35
CA HIS A 13 -28.65 22.42 -28.27
C HIS A 13 -27.16 22.14 -28.37
N HIS A 14 -26.36 22.94 -27.68
CA HIS A 14 -24.93 22.72 -27.61
C HIS A 14 -24.66 21.41 -26.85
N LYS A 15 -24.55 20.28 -27.56
CA LYS A 15 -23.89 19.06 -27.04
C LYS A 15 -22.39 19.31 -27.01
N GLY A 16 -21.93 20.22 -26.17
CA GLY A 16 -20.51 20.53 -26.03
C GLY A 16 -20.05 20.37 -24.60
N GLY A 17 -20.31 19.20 -24.02
CA GLY A 17 -19.47 18.75 -22.93
C GLY A 17 -18.17 18.24 -23.54
N GLY A 18 -17.14 19.09 -23.61
CA GLY A 18 -15.79 18.62 -23.91
C GLY A 18 -15.37 17.62 -22.84
N SER A 19 -14.80 16.48 -23.25
CA SER A 19 -14.20 15.55 -22.29
C SER A 19 -13.02 16.25 -21.62
N SER A 20 -13.11 16.51 -20.31
CA SER A 20 -11.93 16.92 -19.54
C SER A 20 -10.92 15.76 -19.59
N ALA A 21 -9.71 16.03 -20.07
CA ALA A 21 -8.64 15.04 -20.16
C ALA A 21 -8.14 14.64 -18.75
N ASN A 22 -8.89 13.78 -18.08
CA ASN A 22 -8.52 13.19 -16.80
C ASN A 22 -7.58 12.01 -17.04
N GLY A 23 -6.35 12.31 -17.50
CA GLY A 23 -5.30 11.34 -17.82
C GLY A 23 -4.04 11.47 -16.95
N ARG A 24 -4.14 12.12 -15.79
CA ARG A 24 -3.00 12.28 -14.88
C ARG A 24 -2.92 11.07 -13.96
N ASP A 25 -1.88 10.26 -14.15
CA ASP A 25 -1.54 9.17 -13.23
C ASP A 25 -0.15 9.39 -12.61
N SER A 26 0.05 8.84 -11.43
CA SER A 26 1.34 8.84 -10.75
C SER A 26 2.09 7.54 -11.02
N ALA A 27 3.41 7.63 -11.13
CA ALA A 27 4.23 6.43 -11.24
C ALA A 27 4.04 5.50 -10.02
N GLY A 28 4.02 4.19 -10.28
CA GLY A 28 3.91 3.17 -9.24
C GLY A 28 5.04 3.25 -8.20
N ARG A 29 4.68 3.28 -6.92
CA ARG A 29 5.62 3.50 -5.80
C ARG A 29 6.32 2.24 -5.28
N ARG A 30 6.13 1.08 -5.95
CA ARG A 30 6.77 -0.22 -5.62
C ARG A 30 6.61 -0.63 -4.14
N LEU A 31 5.42 -0.39 -3.58
CA LEU A 31 5.04 -0.83 -2.23
C LEU A 31 4.93 -2.35 -2.14
N GLY A 32 4.75 -2.88 -0.93
CA GLY A 32 4.54 -4.29 -0.65
C GLY A 32 5.72 -4.99 0.01
N THR A 33 5.60 -6.32 0.09
CA THR A 33 6.58 -7.22 0.71
C THR A 33 7.90 -7.22 -0.06
N LYS A 34 9.01 -7.26 0.68
CA LYS A 34 10.37 -7.40 0.14
C LYS A 34 11.03 -8.71 0.53
N VAL A 35 10.65 -9.27 1.67
CA VAL A 35 11.14 -10.57 2.18
C VAL A 35 9.94 -11.46 2.52
N ALA A 36 9.96 -12.70 2.05
CA ALA A 36 8.86 -13.65 2.26
C ALA A 36 8.91 -14.30 3.67
N ASP A 37 7.81 -14.91 4.08
CA ASP A 37 7.74 -15.70 5.31
C ASP A 37 8.76 -16.85 5.28
N GLY A 38 9.49 -17.08 6.37
CA GLY A 38 10.49 -18.13 6.47
C GLY A 38 11.85 -17.85 5.82
N GLN A 39 12.03 -16.70 5.17
CA GLN A 39 13.34 -16.30 4.63
C GLN A 39 14.24 -15.69 5.71
N SER A 40 15.53 -15.93 5.59
CA SER A 40 16.55 -15.27 6.41
C SER A 40 16.91 -13.89 5.86
N LEU A 41 17.22 -12.98 6.76
CA LEU A 41 17.64 -11.61 6.46
C LEU A 41 18.64 -11.11 7.50
N THR A 42 19.35 -10.05 7.14
CA THR A 42 20.24 -9.34 8.04
C THR A 42 19.56 -8.14 8.71
N ALA A 43 20.08 -7.72 9.86
CA ALA A 43 19.67 -6.52 10.55
C ALA A 43 19.73 -5.30 9.60
N GLY A 44 18.73 -4.43 9.68
CA GLY A 44 18.56 -3.28 8.79
C GLY A 44 17.84 -3.59 7.47
N SER A 45 17.63 -4.86 7.13
CA SER A 45 16.88 -5.24 5.92
C SER A 45 15.43 -4.78 5.98
N ILE A 46 14.92 -4.28 4.85
CA ILE A 46 13.52 -3.87 4.70
C ILE A 46 12.65 -5.12 4.47
N ILE A 47 11.58 -5.26 5.25
CA ILE A 47 10.66 -6.40 5.17
C ILE A 47 9.42 -6.04 4.35
N TYR A 48 8.83 -4.86 4.60
CA TYR A 48 7.59 -4.43 3.96
C TYR A 48 7.53 -2.92 3.83
N ARG A 49 7.21 -2.42 2.62
CA ARG A 49 6.93 -0.99 2.38
C ARG A 49 5.44 -0.77 2.27
N GLN A 50 4.88 0.10 3.11
CA GLN A 50 3.43 0.34 3.17
C GLN A 50 3.09 1.83 3.18
N ARG A 51 1.80 2.12 3.00
CA ARG A 51 1.19 3.40 3.35
C ARG A 51 0.20 3.13 4.46
N GLY A 52 0.34 3.80 5.61
CA GLY A 52 -0.35 3.39 6.82
C GLY A 52 0.18 2.07 7.35
N THR A 53 -0.50 1.49 8.35
CA THR A 53 -0.05 0.28 9.05
C THR A 53 -0.98 -0.90 8.78
N HIS A 54 -0.80 -1.53 7.62
CA HIS A 54 -1.49 -2.79 7.28
C HIS A 54 -0.89 -3.96 8.05
N ILE A 55 0.45 -3.98 8.14
CA ILE A 55 1.20 -4.93 8.96
C ILE A 55 1.87 -4.16 10.08
N TYR A 56 1.71 -4.67 11.29
CA TYR A 56 2.26 -4.08 12.49
C TYR A 56 3.67 -4.61 12.78
N PRO A 57 4.54 -3.81 13.40
CA PRO A 57 5.81 -4.31 13.92
C PRO A 57 5.55 -5.29 15.06
N GLY A 58 6.24 -6.42 15.03
CA GLY A 58 6.30 -7.42 16.08
C GLY A 58 7.69 -7.47 16.71
N VAL A 59 8.16 -8.68 17.05
CA VAL A 59 9.45 -8.90 17.72
C VAL A 59 10.61 -8.60 16.77
N ASN A 60 11.62 -7.85 17.23
CA ASN A 60 12.81 -7.45 16.47
C ASN A 60 12.53 -6.71 15.16
N VAL A 61 11.34 -6.10 15.01
CA VAL A 61 10.97 -5.28 13.86
C VAL A 61 10.60 -3.89 14.33
N ARG A 62 11.05 -2.87 13.60
CA ARG A 62 10.67 -1.47 13.84
C ARG A 62 10.00 -0.87 12.61
N ARG A 63 9.25 0.20 12.86
CA ARG A 63 8.56 1.01 11.85
C ARG A 63 9.34 2.29 11.64
N GLY A 64 9.65 2.62 10.38
CA GLY A 64 10.21 3.90 9.97
C GLY A 64 9.16 4.99 9.87
N ASN A 65 9.60 6.23 9.61
CA ASN A 65 8.71 7.39 9.49
C ASN A 65 7.75 7.28 8.28
N ASP A 66 8.16 6.58 7.21
CA ASP A 66 7.33 6.31 6.03
C ASP A 66 6.51 5.00 6.14
N ASP A 67 6.38 4.47 7.35
CA ASP A 67 5.71 3.22 7.71
C ASP A 67 6.39 1.94 7.25
N THR A 68 7.57 2.05 6.63
CA THR A 68 8.37 0.89 6.23
C THR A 68 8.78 0.07 7.46
N LEU A 69 8.59 -1.25 7.36
CA LEU A 69 9.03 -2.19 8.38
C LEU A 69 10.42 -2.71 8.04
N TYR A 70 11.33 -2.66 9.02
CA TYR A 70 12.69 -3.14 8.89
C TYR A 70 13.09 -3.97 10.11
N ALA A 71 14.06 -4.87 9.91
CA ALA A 71 14.58 -5.72 10.96
C ALA A 71 15.62 -5.01 11.82
N VAL A 72 15.59 -5.25 13.12
CA VAL A 72 16.59 -4.75 14.07
C VAL A 72 17.67 -5.79 14.36
N ALA A 73 17.36 -7.07 14.13
CA ALA A 73 18.27 -8.19 14.36
C ALA A 73 18.27 -9.14 13.15
N ASP A 74 19.36 -9.90 13.01
CA ASP A 74 19.45 -10.98 12.03
C ASP A 74 18.52 -12.14 12.42
N GLY A 75 17.94 -12.80 11.42
CA GLY A 75 17.04 -13.92 11.69
C GLY A 75 16.14 -14.27 10.52
N VAL A 76 15.02 -14.90 10.84
CA VAL A 76 14.01 -15.41 9.91
C VAL A 76 12.72 -14.62 10.09
N VAL A 77 12.12 -14.16 8.99
CA VAL A 77 10.81 -13.48 9.02
C VAL A 77 9.72 -14.46 9.40
N LYS A 78 8.85 -14.06 10.32
CA LYS A 78 7.54 -14.67 10.53
C LYS A 78 6.42 -13.63 10.45
N PHE A 79 5.48 -13.85 9.54
CA PHE A 79 4.20 -13.15 9.51
C PHE A 79 3.18 -13.90 10.38
N GLU A 80 2.53 -13.18 11.28
CA GLU A 80 1.61 -13.74 12.26
C GLU A 80 0.37 -12.86 12.42
N ARG A 81 -0.73 -13.45 12.90
CA ARG A 81 -1.93 -12.68 13.23
C ARG A 81 -1.72 -11.92 14.54
N LYS A 82 -2.23 -10.68 14.57
CA LYS A 82 -2.29 -9.84 15.75
C LYS A 82 -3.77 -9.69 16.16
N GLY A 83 -4.21 -10.53 17.09
CA GLY A 83 -5.61 -10.58 17.52
C GLY A 83 -6.54 -11.03 16.39
N ARG A 84 -7.75 -10.43 16.34
CA ARG A 84 -8.78 -10.82 15.36
C ARG A 84 -8.42 -10.37 13.94
N ASP A 85 -8.29 -9.08 13.67
CA ASP A 85 -8.27 -8.60 12.26
C ASP A 85 -6.91 -8.09 11.78
N LYS A 86 -5.95 -7.90 12.69
CA LYS A 86 -4.65 -7.30 12.37
C LYS A 86 -3.60 -8.38 12.10
N ARG A 87 -2.52 -8.00 11.43
CA ARG A 87 -1.35 -8.85 11.17
C ARG A 87 -0.10 -8.13 11.66
N GLN A 88 0.89 -8.88 12.12
CA GLN A 88 2.19 -8.34 12.46
C GLN A 88 3.29 -9.18 11.83
N VAL A 89 4.49 -8.61 11.80
CA VAL A 89 5.68 -9.31 11.33
C VAL A 89 6.76 -9.23 12.38
N SER A 90 7.38 -10.36 12.63
CA SER A 90 8.41 -10.57 13.64
C SER A 90 9.63 -11.21 13.00
N VAL A 91 10.81 -10.97 13.57
CA VAL A 91 12.06 -11.62 13.18
C VAL A 91 12.56 -12.42 14.37
N TYR A 92 12.73 -13.73 14.14
CA TYR A 92 13.19 -14.68 15.14
C TYR A 92 14.52 -15.29 14.73
N THR A 93 15.32 -15.71 15.71
CA THR A 93 16.49 -16.55 15.41
C THR A 93 16.04 -17.86 14.77
N ARG A 94 16.92 -18.53 14.03
CA ARG A 94 16.59 -19.79 13.33
C ARG A 94 16.06 -20.86 14.30
N GLU A 95 16.65 -20.97 15.47
CA GLU A 95 16.25 -21.92 16.52
C GLU A 95 14.84 -21.63 17.03
N GLN A 96 14.56 -20.36 17.36
CA GLN A 96 13.24 -19.92 17.81
C GLN A 96 12.17 -20.12 16.72
N TYR A 97 12.50 -19.82 15.46
CA TYR A 97 11.60 -20.04 14.33
C TYR A 97 11.21 -21.51 14.20
N ASN A 98 12.19 -22.42 14.28
CA ASN A 98 11.93 -23.86 14.21
C ASN A 98 11.04 -24.32 15.37
N ALA A 99 11.26 -23.81 16.58
CA ALA A 99 10.42 -24.11 17.75
C ALA A 99 8.97 -23.62 17.59
N ILE A 100 8.74 -22.51 16.87
CA ILE A 100 7.41 -21.99 16.58
C ILE A 100 6.68 -22.85 15.54
N ILE A 101 7.39 -23.33 14.50
CA ILE A 101 6.80 -24.15 13.43
C ILE A 101 6.56 -25.59 13.88
N ALA A 102 7.37 -26.10 14.81
CA ALA A 102 7.22 -27.46 15.35
C ALA A 102 6.06 -27.61 16.36
N LYS A 103 5.43 -26.51 16.76
CA LYS A 103 4.21 -26.48 17.58
C LYS A 103 2.96 -26.48 16.71
#